data_AF-A0A0G1H1F0-F1
#
_entry.id   AF-A0A0G1H1F0-F1
#
_cell.length_a   1.000
_cell.length_b   1.000
_cell.length_c   1.000
_cell.angle_alpha   90.00
_cell.angle_beta   90.00
_cell.angle_gamma   90.00
#
_symmetry.space_group_name_H-M   'P 1'
#
loop_
_entity.id
_entity.type
_entity.pdbx_description
1 polymer ?
#
loop_
_entity_poly.entity_id
_entity_poly.type
_entity_poly.pdbx_seq_one_letter_code
_entity_poly.pdbx_strand_id
1 'polypeptide(L)'
;MERRTKILHAAILTAAFVQILLVVLTFIYPHQRFGFLCDILSLGNLNWTDNLKNILTSTDWQIITATYAQIVFIVLLIVLPAAYKFRNQLSRLIFRELWSLLIISLIIGVLFGFTNRVGHSPDSRRARDIGQMRLALELYFDYQKSYPKVNSWEDLRKELTAQNCMNTYCIAAVPDDYCFKTVPEHQYAYRSSPDGQKYVLKSIFGDRNNPALRNDIDGEMLGLRCGEQGKELEYCVSYSN
;
A
#
# COMPACT_ATOMS: atom_id res chain seq x y z
N MET A 1 14.73 44.44 25.67
CA MET A 1 14.62 44.01 24.25
C MET A 1 15.21 42.62 24.04
N GLU A 2 16.38 42.32 24.61
CA GLU A 2 17.12 41.04 24.48
C GLU A 2 16.39 39.78 25.02
N ARG A 3 15.58 39.92 26.08
CA ARG A 3 14.80 38.78 26.62
C ARG A 3 13.69 38.31 25.67
N ARG A 4 13.11 39.24 24.89
CA ARG A 4 12.03 38.95 23.95
C ARG A 4 12.54 38.29 22.67
N THR A 5 13.74 38.66 22.21
CA THR A 5 14.39 38.00 21.07
C THR A 5 14.82 36.58 21.40
N LYS A 6 15.31 36.29 22.62
CA LYS A 6 15.65 34.92 23.04
C LYS A 6 14.44 33.99 23.11
N ILE A 7 13.30 34.48 23.61
CA ILE A 7 12.04 33.72 23.66
C ILE A 7 11.52 33.43 22.24
N LEU A 8 11.62 34.40 21.34
CA LEU A 8 11.19 34.23 19.94
C LEU A 8 12.04 33.20 19.20
N HIS A 9 13.38 33.23 19.35
CA HIS A 9 14.25 32.23 18.75
C HIS A 9 13.99 30.82 19.30
N ALA A 10 13.75 30.69 20.61
CA ALA A 10 13.43 29.42 21.24
C ALA A 10 12.11 28.84 20.70
N ALA A 11 11.07 29.68 20.51
CA ALA A 11 9.79 29.24 19.95
C ALA A 11 9.89 28.82 18.47
N ILE A 12 10.76 29.46 17.70
CA ILE A 12 11.00 29.11 16.29
C ILE A 12 11.75 27.77 16.20
N LEU A 13 12.78 27.56 17.03
CA LEU A 13 13.54 26.32 17.07
C LEU A 13 12.69 25.13 17.52
N THR A 14 11.82 25.31 18.51
CA THR A 14 10.91 24.24 18.96
C THR A 14 9.86 23.90 17.90
N ALA A 15 9.30 24.90 17.21
CA ALA A 15 8.37 24.66 16.11
C ALA A 15 9.03 23.91 14.94
N ALA A 16 10.26 24.28 14.57
CA ALA A 16 11.02 23.59 13.52
C ALA A 16 11.36 22.13 13.90
N PHE A 17 11.74 21.89 15.17
CA PHE A 17 12.04 20.54 15.66
C PHE A 17 10.80 19.64 15.69
N VAL A 18 9.66 20.16 16.15
CA VAL A 18 8.38 19.43 16.14
C VAL A 18 7.95 19.08 14.71
N GLN A 19 8.17 19.99 13.75
CA GLN A 19 7.85 19.75 12.34
C GLN A 19 8.70 18.63 11.73
N ILE A 20 10.02 18.62 11.99
CA ILE A 20 10.91 17.55 11.52
C ILE A 20 10.50 16.21 12.13
N LEU A 21 10.16 16.20 13.43
CA LEU A 21 9.73 15.00 14.13
C LEU A 21 8.42 14.43 13.54
N LEU A 22 7.43 15.28 13.27
CA LEU A 22 6.16 14.86 12.67
C LEU A 22 6.35 14.29 11.26
N VAL A 23 7.20 14.92 10.43
CA VAL A 23 7.53 14.39 9.10
C VAL A 23 8.23 13.03 9.23
N VAL A 24 9.23 12.91 10.10
CA VAL A 24 9.95 11.65 10.34
C VAL A 24 8.99 10.54 10.81
N LEU A 25 8.06 10.84 11.71
CA LEU A 25 7.05 9.86 12.16
C LEU A 25 6.13 9.40 11.02
N THR A 26 5.78 10.29 10.08
CA THR A 26 4.99 9.88 8.89
C THR A 26 5.75 8.98 7.91
N PHE A 27 7.09 9.05 7.88
CA PHE A 27 7.92 8.15 7.09
C PHE A 27 8.20 6.81 7.79
N ILE A 28 8.25 6.78 9.12
CA ILE A 28 8.56 5.58 9.91
C ILE A 28 7.37 4.62 10.03
N TYR A 29 6.12 5.09 9.92
CA TYR A 29 4.92 4.26 10.09
C TYR A 29 4.07 4.09 8.80
N PRO A 30 4.56 3.35 7.78
CA PRO A 30 3.82 3.10 6.53
C PRO A 30 2.67 2.09 6.66
N HIS A 31 2.56 1.36 7.78
CA HIS A 31 1.68 0.18 7.91
C HIS A 31 0.17 0.47 7.95
N GLN A 32 -0.27 1.71 8.17
CA GLN A 32 -1.67 2.05 8.49
C GLN A 32 -2.56 2.26 7.24
N ARG A 33 -2.01 2.28 6.03
CA ARG A 33 -2.76 2.58 4.79
C ARG A 33 -3.57 1.41 4.21
N PHE A 34 -3.43 0.21 4.75
CA PHE A 34 -3.81 -1.00 4.02
C PHE A 34 -5.08 -1.71 4.51
N GLY A 35 -5.51 -1.50 5.76
CA GLY A 35 -6.68 -2.18 6.33
C GLY A 35 -8.02 -1.83 5.64
N PHE A 36 -8.18 -0.58 5.19
CA PHE A 36 -9.42 -0.08 4.58
C PHE A 36 -9.80 -0.78 3.25
N LEU A 37 -8.82 -1.38 2.55
CA LEU A 37 -9.05 -2.07 1.27
C LEU A 37 -9.72 -3.45 1.44
N CYS A 38 -9.55 -4.11 2.58
CA CYS A 38 -10.16 -5.43 2.81
C CYS A 38 -11.66 -5.33 3.08
N ASP A 39 -12.09 -4.27 3.77
CA ASP A 39 -13.49 -4.04 4.09
C ASP A 39 -14.31 -3.63 2.85
N ILE A 40 -13.72 -2.88 1.90
CA ILE A 40 -14.40 -2.51 0.64
C ILE A 40 -14.71 -3.73 -0.23
N LEU A 41 -13.85 -4.75 -0.24
CA LEU A 41 -14.09 -5.98 -1.00
C LEU A 41 -15.19 -6.86 -0.38
N SER A 42 -15.36 -6.80 0.95
CA SER A 42 -16.51 -7.39 1.67
C SER A 42 -17.82 -6.64 1.42
N LEU A 43 -17.76 -5.34 1.12
CA LEU A 43 -18.92 -4.46 0.89
C LEU A 43 -19.58 -4.62 -0.50
N GLY A 44 -19.16 -5.58 -1.32
CA GLY A 44 -19.84 -5.93 -2.57
C GLY A 44 -21.30 -6.40 -2.39
N ASN A 45 -21.82 -6.48 -1.16
CA ASN A 45 -23.15 -7.02 -0.88
C ASN A 45 -24.00 -6.28 0.18
N LEU A 46 -23.71 -5.02 0.56
CA LEU A 46 -24.50 -4.34 1.62
C LEU A 46 -24.89 -2.88 1.31
N ASN A 47 -26.15 -2.57 1.65
CA ASN A 47 -26.85 -1.29 1.43
C ASN A 47 -26.07 -0.07 1.97
N TRP A 48 -25.90 0.92 1.09
CA TRP A 48 -25.01 2.08 1.21
C TRP A 48 -25.33 3.10 2.32
N THR A 49 -26.43 2.97 3.06
CA THR A 49 -26.96 4.05 3.91
C THR A 49 -26.54 3.99 5.37
N ASP A 50 -26.23 2.80 5.90
CA ASP A 50 -26.01 2.64 7.36
C ASP A 50 -24.54 2.81 7.78
N ASN A 51 -23.59 2.61 6.86
CA ASN A 51 -22.15 2.63 7.16
C ASN A 51 -21.46 4.00 7.00
N LEU A 52 -22.12 5.01 6.42
CA LEU A 52 -21.55 6.35 6.30
C LEU A 52 -21.30 7.01 7.67
N LYS A 53 -22.03 6.60 8.71
CA LYS A 53 -21.85 7.13 10.08
C LYS A 53 -20.63 6.55 10.81
N ASN A 54 -20.18 5.34 10.47
CA ASN A 54 -19.05 4.68 11.16
C ASN A 54 -17.70 4.87 10.43
N ILE A 55 -17.72 5.20 9.14
CA ILE A 55 -16.50 5.50 8.34
C ILE A 55 -15.87 6.85 8.74
N LEU A 56 -16.65 7.78 9.31
CA LEU A 56 -16.19 9.12 9.66
C LEU A 56 -15.46 9.23 11.01
N THR A 57 -15.22 8.12 11.71
CA THR A 57 -14.66 8.13 13.06
C THR A 57 -13.36 7.33 13.14
N SER A 58 -12.22 7.98 12.90
CA SER A 58 -11.04 7.96 13.80
C SER A 58 -9.73 8.37 13.11
N THR A 59 -9.56 8.19 11.81
CA THR A 59 -8.24 8.34 11.14
C THR A 59 -8.19 9.43 10.06
N ASP A 60 -9.32 9.76 9.43
CA ASP A 60 -9.40 10.87 8.46
C ASP A 60 -9.27 12.25 9.14
N TRP A 61 -9.70 12.34 10.40
CA TRP A 61 -9.54 13.57 11.19
C TRP A 61 -8.08 13.97 11.34
N GLN A 62 -7.13 13.03 11.42
CA GLN A 62 -5.71 13.40 11.59
C GLN A 62 -5.09 13.98 10.32
N ILE A 63 -5.47 13.45 9.15
CA ILE A 63 -5.00 13.97 7.85
C ILE A 63 -5.70 15.30 7.52
N ILE A 64 -7.00 15.41 7.78
CA ILE A 64 -7.77 16.64 7.59
C ILE A 64 -7.31 17.73 8.56
N THR A 65 -7.06 17.40 9.83
CA THR A 65 -6.54 18.38 10.81
C THR A 65 -5.10 18.79 10.50
N ALA A 66 -4.25 17.88 10.01
CA ALA A 66 -2.88 18.21 9.61
C ALA A 66 -2.84 19.12 8.37
N THR A 67 -3.66 18.83 7.36
CA THR A 67 -3.78 19.68 6.16
C THR A 67 -4.41 21.04 6.48
N TYR A 68 -5.44 21.07 7.34
CA TYR A 68 -6.05 22.31 7.83
C TYR A 68 -5.06 23.14 8.66
N ALA A 69 -4.26 22.52 9.53
CA ALA A 69 -3.23 23.20 10.32
C ALA A 69 -2.12 23.80 9.43
N GLN A 70 -1.72 23.10 8.36
CA GLN A 70 -0.76 23.61 7.38
C GLN A 70 -1.32 24.81 6.60
N ILE A 71 -2.59 24.75 6.18
CA ILE A 71 -3.25 25.86 5.48
C ILE A 71 -3.38 27.08 6.42
N VAL A 72 -3.83 26.88 7.67
CA VAL A 72 -3.94 27.96 8.67
C VAL A 72 -2.57 28.56 8.97
N PHE A 73 -1.50 27.75 9.02
CA PHE A 73 -0.14 28.23 9.23
C PHE A 73 0.39 29.06 8.05
N ILE A 74 0.12 28.65 6.81
CA ILE A 74 0.46 29.42 5.59
C ILE A 74 -0.32 30.75 5.58
N VAL A 75 -1.61 30.73 5.92
CA VAL A 75 -2.43 31.94 6.02
C VAL A 75 -1.90 32.88 7.11
N LEU A 76 -1.49 32.37 8.27
CA LEU A 76 -0.89 33.19 9.32
C LEU A 76 0.46 33.78 8.89
N LEU A 77 1.29 33.05 8.14
CA LEU A 77 2.55 33.57 7.59
C LEU A 77 2.35 34.66 6.53
N ILE A 78 1.20 34.70 5.84
CA ILE A 78 0.87 35.74 4.86
C ILE A 78 0.20 36.95 5.53
N VAL A 79 -0.71 36.69 6.49
CA VAL A 79 -1.53 37.72 7.14
C VAL A 79 -0.79 38.47 8.25
N LEU A 80 0.06 37.79 9.04
CA LEU A 80 0.81 38.46 10.12
C LEU A 80 1.78 39.54 9.61
N PRO A 81 2.55 39.35 8.52
CA PRO A 81 3.39 40.41 7.95
C PRO A 81 2.59 41.51 7.23
N ALA A 82 1.42 41.18 6.65
CA ALA A 82 0.52 42.17 6.06
C ALA A 82 -0.11 43.08 7.13
N ALA A 83 -0.44 42.51 8.30
CA ALA A 83 -0.95 43.25 9.47
C ALA A 83 0.16 44.04 10.19
N TYR A 84 1.38 43.50 10.27
CA TYR A 84 2.58 44.22 10.74
C TYR A 84 3.17 45.05 9.61
N LYS A 85 2.45 46.12 9.23
CA LYS A 85 2.90 47.20 8.33
C LYS A 85 4.43 47.37 8.38
N PHE A 86 5.07 46.91 7.30
CA PHE A 86 6.51 46.84 7.02
C PHE A 86 7.30 48.08 7.47
N ARG A 87 7.65 48.20 8.75
CA ARG A 87 8.29 49.41 9.29
C ARG A 87 9.82 49.34 9.32
N ASN A 88 10.43 48.14 9.39
CA ASN A 88 11.88 47.98 9.57
C ASN A 88 12.51 47.20 8.41
N GLN A 89 13.72 47.59 7.97
CA GLN A 89 14.44 46.89 6.87
C GLN A 89 14.72 45.40 7.19
N LEU A 90 14.97 45.08 8.46
CA LEU A 90 15.26 43.71 8.90
C LEU A 90 14.09 42.75 8.68
N SER A 91 12.84 43.21 8.85
CA SER A 91 11.67 42.33 8.63
C SER A 91 11.47 41.99 7.16
N ARG A 92 11.93 42.84 6.22
CA ARG A 92 11.85 42.55 4.79
C ARG A 92 12.86 41.49 4.38
N LEU A 93 14.07 41.55 4.93
CA LEU A 93 15.12 40.59 4.66
C LEU A 93 14.73 39.21 5.21
N ILE A 94 14.27 39.16 6.46
CA ILE A 94 13.79 37.91 7.06
C ILE A 94 12.61 37.32 6.26
N PHE A 95 11.65 38.16 5.84
CA PHE A 95 10.54 37.70 5.01
C PHE A 95 11.01 37.13 3.67
N ARG A 96 11.96 37.80 2.99
CA ARG A 96 12.50 37.34 1.71
C ARG A 96 13.15 35.96 1.83
N GLU A 97 13.97 35.75 2.87
CA GLU A 97 14.67 34.47 3.06
C GLU A 97 13.71 33.36 3.54
N LEU A 98 12.69 33.66 4.34
CA LEU A 98 11.69 32.68 4.74
C LEU A 98 10.80 32.28 3.55
N TRP A 99 10.46 33.23 2.68
CA TRP A 99 9.63 32.98 1.51
C TRP A 99 10.35 32.12 0.45
N SER A 100 11.65 32.34 0.25
CA SER A 100 12.46 31.51 -0.65
C SER A 100 12.58 30.06 -0.13
N LEU A 101 12.80 29.88 1.17
CA LEU A 101 12.83 28.55 1.79
C LEU A 101 11.48 27.82 1.72
N LEU A 102 10.36 28.53 1.85
CA LEU A 102 9.03 27.96 1.70
C LEU A 102 8.77 27.47 0.27
N ILE A 103 9.13 28.28 -0.75
CA ILE A 103 8.98 27.88 -2.15
C ILE A 103 9.87 26.67 -2.47
N ILE A 104 11.11 26.66 -2.00
CA ILE A 104 12.03 25.53 -2.22
C ILE A 104 11.49 24.25 -1.58
N SER A 105 10.96 24.32 -0.34
CA SER A 105 10.36 23.15 0.31
C SER A 105 9.09 22.66 -0.38
N LEU A 106 8.27 23.55 -0.95
CA LEU A 106 7.12 23.20 -1.79
C LEU A 106 7.57 22.46 -3.07
N ILE A 107 8.57 23.00 -3.77
CA ILE A 107 9.09 22.39 -5.01
C ILE A 107 9.67 21.00 -4.72
N ILE A 108 10.47 20.86 -3.66
CA ILE A 108 11.00 19.56 -3.22
C ILE A 108 9.84 18.61 -2.86
N GLY A 109 8.84 19.07 -2.10
CA GLY A 109 7.67 18.25 -1.75
C GLY A 109 6.90 17.75 -2.97
N VAL A 110 6.76 18.57 -4.01
CA VAL A 110 6.12 18.19 -5.28
C VAL A 110 6.98 17.17 -6.05
N LEU A 111 8.29 17.42 -6.18
CA LEU A 111 9.21 16.52 -6.91
C LEU A 111 9.31 15.14 -6.27
N PHE A 112 9.36 15.06 -4.93
CA PHE A 112 9.40 13.79 -4.20
C PHE A 112 8.00 13.17 -3.96
N GLY A 113 6.93 13.95 -4.12
CA GLY A 113 5.55 13.46 -4.08
C GLY A 113 5.16 12.66 -5.33
N PHE A 114 5.77 12.93 -6.48
CA PHE A 114 5.51 12.20 -7.72
C PHE A 114 6.30 10.90 -7.88
N THR A 115 7.48 10.77 -7.24
CA THR A 115 8.34 9.59 -7.38
C THR A 115 7.96 8.41 -6.48
N ASN A 116 7.03 8.61 -5.53
CA ASN A 116 6.61 7.58 -4.56
C ASN A 116 5.27 6.90 -4.89
N ARG A 117 4.81 6.92 -6.14
CA ARG A 117 3.72 6.04 -6.59
C ARG A 117 4.20 4.62 -6.95
N VAL A 118 5.31 4.18 -6.38
CA VAL A 118 5.76 2.80 -6.49
C VAL A 118 4.89 1.95 -5.55
N GLY A 119 3.81 1.44 -6.12
CA GLY A 119 3.45 0.01 -6.03
C GLY A 119 3.38 -0.60 -4.64
N HIS A 120 2.85 0.09 -3.65
CA HIS A 120 2.28 -0.56 -2.47
C HIS A 120 0.76 -0.50 -2.58
N SER A 121 0.19 -1.18 -3.58
CA SER A 121 -1.23 -1.53 -3.53
C SER A 121 -1.30 -2.97 -3.01
N PRO A 122 -2.36 -3.37 -2.29
CA PRO A 122 -2.56 -4.78 -1.93
C PRO A 122 -2.43 -5.70 -3.14
N ASP A 123 -2.89 -5.26 -4.31
CA ASP A 123 -2.81 -6.02 -5.55
C ASP A 123 -1.38 -6.18 -6.09
N SER A 124 -0.51 -5.18 -5.93
CA SER A 124 0.91 -5.34 -6.29
C SER A 124 1.62 -6.35 -5.39
N ARG A 125 1.20 -6.46 -4.13
CA ARG A 125 1.66 -7.53 -3.24
C ARG A 125 1.09 -8.89 -3.68
N ARG A 126 -0.21 -8.99 -3.96
CA ARG A 126 -0.85 -10.23 -4.44
C ARG A 126 -0.17 -10.77 -5.69
N ALA A 127 0.07 -9.91 -6.68
CA ALA A 127 0.80 -10.28 -7.89
C ALA A 127 2.21 -10.82 -7.59
N ARG A 128 2.92 -10.20 -6.64
CA ARG A 128 4.26 -10.63 -6.20
C ARG A 128 4.22 -11.97 -5.47
N ASP A 129 3.28 -12.14 -4.55
CA ASP A 129 3.08 -13.39 -3.80
C ASP A 129 2.81 -14.55 -4.78
N ILE A 130 1.92 -14.35 -5.76
CA ILE A 130 1.64 -15.33 -6.83
C ILE A 130 2.90 -15.61 -7.67
N GLY A 131 3.68 -14.59 -8.00
CA GLY A 131 4.95 -14.75 -8.73
C GLY A 131 5.99 -15.57 -7.96
N GLN A 132 6.09 -15.38 -6.64
CA GLN A 132 6.96 -16.20 -5.78
C GLN A 132 6.48 -17.65 -5.73
N MET A 133 5.17 -17.87 -5.65
CA MET A 133 4.58 -19.21 -5.64
C MET A 133 4.80 -19.95 -6.95
N ARG A 134 4.72 -19.27 -8.09
CA ARG A 134 5.11 -19.84 -9.38
C ARG A 134 6.55 -20.34 -9.36
N LEU A 135 7.50 -19.52 -8.94
CA LEU A 135 8.91 -19.93 -8.87
C LEU A 135 9.10 -21.16 -7.96
N ALA A 136 8.43 -21.20 -6.81
CA ALA A 136 8.49 -22.34 -5.91
C ALA A 136 7.90 -23.63 -6.54
N LEU A 137 6.83 -23.51 -7.33
CA LEU A 137 6.23 -24.61 -8.06
C LEU A 137 7.14 -25.12 -9.19
N GLU A 138 7.83 -24.23 -9.91
CA GLU A 138 8.80 -24.66 -10.93
C GLU A 138 9.98 -25.40 -10.30
N LEU A 139 10.50 -24.92 -9.16
CA LEU A 139 11.53 -25.64 -8.40
C LEU A 139 11.06 -27.02 -7.93
N TYR A 140 9.79 -27.13 -7.49
CA TYR A 140 9.19 -28.41 -7.13
C TYR A 140 9.11 -29.34 -8.34
N PHE A 141 8.66 -28.84 -9.49
CA PHE A 141 8.54 -29.62 -10.72
C PHE A 141 9.91 -30.11 -11.22
N ASP A 142 10.94 -29.26 -11.17
CA ASP A 142 12.29 -29.61 -11.59
C ASP A 142 12.83 -30.83 -10.83
N TYR A 143 12.47 -30.96 -9.55
CA TYR A 143 12.91 -32.07 -8.70
C TYR A 143 11.96 -33.27 -8.73
N GLN A 144 10.65 -33.07 -8.54
CA GLN A 144 9.64 -34.12 -8.41
C GLN A 144 9.04 -34.57 -9.75
N LYS A 145 9.36 -33.88 -10.85
CA LYS A 145 8.83 -34.11 -12.22
C LYS A 145 7.31 -34.02 -12.33
N SER A 146 6.68 -33.41 -11.33
CA SER A 146 5.25 -33.12 -11.28
C SER A 146 5.00 -32.01 -10.28
N TYR A 147 3.95 -31.21 -10.49
CA TYR A 147 3.45 -30.24 -9.52
C TYR A 147 2.70 -30.96 -8.38
N PRO A 148 2.61 -30.36 -7.18
CA PRO A 148 1.89 -30.94 -6.04
C PRO A 148 0.44 -31.31 -6.39
N LYS A 149 0.06 -32.58 -6.24
CA LYS A 149 -1.28 -33.10 -6.59
C LYS A 149 -2.30 -32.84 -5.49
N VAL A 150 -2.41 -31.59 -5.08
CA VAL A 150 -3.24 -31.13 -3.97
C VAL A 150 -4.25 -30.08 -4.44
N ASN A 151 -5.39 -30.01 -3.76
CA ASN A 151 -6.50 -29.11 -4.12
C ASN A 151 -6.81 -28.10 -3.02
N SER A 152 -5.91 -27.89 -2.07
CA SER A 152 -6.08 -26.88 -1.01
C SER A 152 -4.80 -26.07 -0.85
N TRP A 153 -4.95 -24.80 -0.48
CA TRP A 153 -3.79 -23.93 -0.22
C TRP A 153 -2.96 -24.43 0.97
N GLU A 154 -3.62 -25.02 1.96
CA GLU A 154 -2.97 -25.53 3.16
C GLU A 154 -2.19 -26.82 2.90
N ASP A 155 -2.70 -27.71 2.05
CA ASP A 155 -1.93 -28.89 1.66
C ASP A 155 -0.77 -28.53 0.73
N LEU A 156 -0.96 -27.51 -0.13
CA LEU A 156 0.13 -26.93 -0.91
C LEU A 156 1.24 -26.36 0.00
N ARG A 157 0.86 -25.67 1.08
CA ARG A 157 1.81 -25.17 2.07
C ARG A 157 2.67 -26.29 2.63
N LYS A 158 2.07 -27.41 3.02
CA LYS A 158 2.80 -28.57 3.55
C LYS A 158 3.76 -29.15 2.52
N GLU A 159 3.32 -29.31 1.27
CA GLU A 159 4.15 -29.84 0.18
C GLU A 159 5.36 -28.97 -0.14
N LEU A 160 5.19 -27.64 -0.20
CA LEU A 160 6.26 -26.72 -0.56
C LEU A 160 7.23 -26.40 0.58
N THR A 161 6.79 -26.56 1.82
CA THR A 161 7.64 -26.37 3.03
C THR A 161 8.27 -27.67 3.52
N ALA A 162 7.82 -28.83 3.01
CA ALA A 162 8.52 -30.10 3.19
C ALA A 162 9.87 -30.12 2.47
N GLN A 163 10.74 -31.07 2.81
CA GLN A 163 12.06 -31.26 2.16
C GLN A 163 11.95 -31.90 0.77
N ASN A 164 10.95 -31.49 -0.01
CA ASN A 164 10.60 -32.04 -1.31
C ASN A 164 11.31 -31.35 -2.48
N CYS A 165 12.13 -30.32 -2.22
CA CYS A 165 12.95 -29.64 -3.23
C CYS A 165 14.43 -29.81 -2.89
N MET A 166 15.11 -30.78 -3.52
CA MET A 166 16.56 -30.99 -3.31
C MET A 166 16.96 -31.21 -1.84
N ASN A 167 16.17 -32.00 -1.09
CA ASN A 167 16.33 -32.19 0.37
C ASN A 167 16.20 -30.90 1.20
N THR A 168 15.60 -29.85 0.64
CA THR A 168 15.24 -28.60 1.32
C THR A 168 13.81 -28.19 0.96
N TYR A 169 13.32 -27.11 1.56
CA TYR A 169 12.04 -26.48 1.21
C TYR A 169 12.14 -25.73 -0.12
N CYS A 170 11.04 -25.71 -0.87
CA CYS A 170 10.94 -24.98 -2.14
C CYS A 170 10.76 -23.47 -1.92
N ILE A 171 10.19 -23.11 -0.78
CA ILE A 171 9.98 -21.73 -0.33
C ILE A 171 10.03 -21.68 1.20
N ALA A 172 10.63 -20.64 1.77
CA ALA A 172 10.80 -20.53 3.22
C ALA A 172 9.46 -20.41 3.97
N ALA A 173 8.48 -19.72 3.37
CA ALA A 173 7.12 -19.62 3.87
C ALA A 173 6.17 -19.35 2.71
N VAL A 174 5.04 -20.05 2.70
CA VAL A 174 3.94 -19.78 1.76
C VAL A 174 3.15 -18.55 2.25
N PRO A 175 2.97 -17.51 1.42
CA PRO A 175 2.27 -16.31 1.81
C PRO A 175 0.76 -16.55 1.95
N ASP A 176 0.14 -15.74 2.81
CA ASP A 176 -1.32 -15.58 2.87
C ASP A 176 -1.73 -14.29 2.17
N ASP A 177 -2.96 -14.24 1.66
CA ASP A 177 -3.51 -13.01 1.12
C ASP A 177 -3.53 -11.93 2.22
N TYR A 178 -3.31 -10.68 1.82
CA TYR A 178 -3.34 -9.56 2.73
C TYR A 178 -4.64 -9.49 3.56
N CYS A 179 -5.78 -9.84 2.94
CA CYS A 179 -7.10 -9.82 3.54
C CYS A 179 -7.54 -11.17 4.13
N PHE A 180 -6.74 -12.23 4.05
CA PHE A 180 -7.12 -13.56 4.55
C PHE A 180 -7.53 -13.55 6.03
N LYS A 181 -6.86 -12.74 6.86
CA LYS A 181 -7.14 -12.64 8.29
C LYS A 181 -8.52 -12.07 8.61
N THR A 182 -9.08 -11.25 7.72
CA THR A 182 -10.38 -10.61 7.90
C THR A 182 -11.46 -11.29 7.07
N VAL A 183 -11.11 -11.76 5.87
CA VAL A 183 -12.00 -12.45 4.93
C VAL A 183 -11.32 -13.74 4.46
N PRO A 184 -11.60 -14.89 5.10
CA PRO A 184 -10.95 -16.17 4.77
C PRO A 184 -11.11 -16.59 3.30
N GLU A 185 -12.19 -16.16 2.64
CA GLU A 185 -12.46 -16.43 1.22
C GLU A 185 -11.48 -15.72 0.28
N HIS A 186 -10.74 -14.71 0.75
CA HIS A 186 -9.71 -14.03 -0.03
C HIS A 186 -8.39 -14.80 -0.09
N GLN A 187 -8.29 -15.96 0.57
CA GLN A 187 -7.08 -16.76 0.47
C GLN A 187 -6.79 -17.13 -0.98
N TYR A 188 -5.50 -17.11 -1.32
CA TYR A 188 -5.04 -17.62 -2.60
C TYR A 188 -5.53 -19.06 -2.83
N ALA A 189 -5.83 -19.39 -4.08
CA ALA A 189 -6.28 -20.72 -4.46
C ALA A 189 -5.28 -21.40 -5.39
N TYR A 190 -5.20 -22.73 -5.26
CA TYR A 190 -4.35 -23.59 -6.07
C TYR A 190 -5.14 -24.82 -6.52
N ARG A 191 -4.93 -25.21 -7.77
CA ARG A 191 -5.32 -26.51 -8.31
C ARG A 191 -4.21 -27.05 -9.19
N SER A 192 -4.11 -28.36 -9.25
CA SER A 192 -3.28 -29.07 -10.22
C SER A 192 -4.09 -30.12 -10.95
N SER A 193 -3.63 -30.48 -12.14
CA SER A 193 -4.18 -31.60 -12.89
C SER A 193 -3.87 -32.92 -12.19
N PRO A 194 -4.68 -33.98 -12.36
CA PRO A 194 -4.45 -35.27 -11.70
C PRO A 194 -3.10 -35.93 -12.03
N ASP A 195 -2.56 -35.64 -13.22
CA ASP A 195 -1.24 -36.08 -13.65
C ASP A 195 -0.09 -35.23 -13.08
N GLY A 196 -0.39 -34.08 -12.47
CA GLY A 196 0.56 -33.12 -11.93
C GLY A 196 1.34 -32.36 -13.00
N GLN A 197 0.87 -32.33 -14.26
CA GLN A 197 1.56 -31.65 -15.36
C GLN A 197 1.12 -30.19 -15.54
N LYS A 198 0.00 -29.80 -14.95
CA LYS A 198 -0.56 -28.46 -15.03
C LYS A 198 -0.95 -27.97 -13.64
N TYR A 199 -0.83 -26.67 -13.43
CA TYR A 199 -1.39 -26.01 -12.26
C TYR A 199 -2.05 -24.68 -12.64
N VAL A 200 -2.89 -24.19 -11.75
CA VAL A 200 -3.39 -22.82 -11.75
C VAL A 200 -3.30 -22.25 -10.33
N LEU A 201 -2.84 -21.01 -10.26
CA LEU A 201 -2.86 -20.16 -9.08
C LEU A 201 -3.88 -19.05 -9.30
N LYS A 202 -4.64 -18.72 -8.25
CA LYS A 202 -5.62 -17.63 -8.29
C LYS A 202 -5.47 -16.73 -7.07
N SER A 203 -5.60 -15.43 -7.30
CA SER A 203 -5.80 -14.41 -6.27
C SER A 203 -6.98 -13.51 -6.63
N ILE A 204 -7.52 -12.77 -5.66
CA ILE A 204 -8.62 -11.82 -5.88
C ILE A 204 -8.10 -10.41 -5.66
N PHE A 205 -8.07 -9.62 -6.72
CA PHE A 205 -7.64 -8.23 -6.70
C PHE A 205 -8.74 -7.30 -6.19
N GLY A 206 -8.34 -6.10 -5.79
CA GLY A 206 -9.24 -5.02 -5.41
C GLY A 206 -9.61 -4.11 -6.56
N ASP A 207 -8.73 -3.94 -7.55
CA ASP A 207 -8.92 -3.04 -8.68
C ASP A 207 -9.10 -3.81 -10.01
N ARG A 208 -10.29 -3.68 -10.61
CA ARG A 208 -10.62 -4.24 -11.94
C ARG A 208 -9.79 -3.63 -13.06
N ASN A 209 -9.23 -2.44 -12.87
CA ASN A 209 -8.41 -1.76 -13.87
C ASN A 209 -6.92 -2.08 -13.72
N ASN A 210 -6.56 -2.99 -12.80
CA ASN A 210 -5.17 -3.38 -12.59
C ASN A 210 -4.59 -3.94 -13.91
N PRO A 211 -3.47 -3.39 -14.42
CA PRO A 211 -2.88 -3.85 -15.68
C PRO A 211 -2.51 -5.33 -15.71
N ALA A 212 -2.28 -5.97 -14.56
CA ALA A 212 -1.97 -7.40 -14.50
C ALA A 212 -3.15 -8.29 -14.92
N LEU A 213 -4.40 -7.81 -14.78
CA LEU A 213 -5.61 -8.49 -15.24
C LEU A 213 -5.80 -8.44 -16.77
N ARG A 214 -4.86 -7.87 -17.52
CA ARG A 214 -4.95 -7.82 -18.99
C ARG A 214 -4.23 -8.97 -19.68
N ASN A 215 -3.36 -9.66 -18.94
CA ASN A 215 -2.46 -10.68 -19.45
C ASN A 215 -2.51 -11.95 -18.60
N ASP A 216 -3.51 -12.07 -17.73
CA ASP A 216 -3.76 -13.26 -16.95
C ASP A 216 -4.62 -14.25 -17.74
N ILE A 217 -5.06 -15.31 -17.07
CA ILE A 217 -5.80 -16.40 -17.71
C ILE A 217 -7.28 -16.23 -17.41
N ASP A 218 -8.09 -16.12 -18.46
CA ASP A 218 -9.55 -16.03 -18.35
C ASP A 218 -10.23 -17.41 -18.31
N GLY A 219 -11.48 -17.45 -17.84
CA GLY A 219 -12.38 -18.60 -17.95
C GLY A 219 -12.31 -19.56 -16.77
N GLU A 220 -12.47 -20.86 -17.03
CA GLU A 220 -12.40 -21.90 -15.99
C GLU A 220 -11.22 -22.84 -16.26
N MET A 221 -10.32 -22.95 -15.27
CA MET A 221 -9.08 -23.72 -15.36
C MET A 221 -9.00 -24.69 -14.19
N LEU A 222 -8.96 -25.99 -14.47
CA LEU A 222 -8.86 -27.06 -13.47
C LEU A 222 -9.91 -26.93 -12.33
N GLY A 223 -11.12 -26.46 -12.66
CA GLY A 223 -12.21 -26.23 -11.70
C GLY A 223 -12.09 -24.94 -10.89
N LEU A 224 -11.13 -24.06 -11.19
CA LEU A 224 -11.08 -22.69 -10.69
C LEU A 224 -11.61 -21.71 -11.73
N ARG A 225 -12.60 -20.91 -11.32
CA ARG A 225 -13.07 -19.76 -12.09
C ARG A 225 -12.07 -18.62 -11.96
N CYS A 226 -11.50 -18.24 -13.11
CA CYS A 226 -10.52 -17.18 -13.30
C CYS A 226 -11.09 -15.92 -13.94
N GLY A 227 -12.40 -15.87 -14.20
CA GLY A 227 -13.07 -14.64 -14.60
C GLY A 227 -13.33 -14.54 -16.10
N GLU A 228 -13.64 -13.32 -16.53
CA GLU A 228 -13.89 -12.94 -17.91
C GLU A 228 -13.21 -11.59 -18.16
N GLN A 229 -12.38 -11.55 -19.21
CA GLN A 229 -11.57 -10.40 -19.57
C GLN A 229 -12.28 -9.05 -19.43
N GLY A 230 -11.72 -8.18 -18.58
CA GLY A 230 -12.15 -6.80 -18.40
C GLY A 230 -13.36 -6.62 -17.47
N LYS A 231 -13.84 -7.71 -16.85
CA LYS A 231 -14.87 -7.68 -15.80
C LYS A 231 -14.44 -8.40 -14.52
N GLU A 232 -13.29 -9.06 -14.51
CA GLU A 232 -12.84 -9.87 -13.39
C GLU A 232 -12.09 -9.09 -12.30
N LEU A 233 -12.04 -9.73 -11.14
CA LEU A 233 -11.08 -9.44 -10.07
C LEU A 233 -10.13 -10.62 -9.86
N GLU A 234 -10.44 -11.77 -10.44
CA GLU A 234 -9.72 -13.01 -10.32
C GLU A 234 -8.44 -12.98 -11.14
N TYR A 235 -7.31 -12.67 -10.52
CA TYR A 235 -6.00 -12.75 -11.17
C TYR A 235 -5.50 -14.21 -11.17
N CYS A 236 -5.42 -14.82 -12.35
CA CYS A 236 -5.02 -16.22 -12.52
C CYS A 236 -3.74 -16.42 -13.33
N VAL A 237 -2.87 -17.32 -12.85
CA VAL A 237 -1.60 -17.68 -13.51
C VAL A 237 -1.49 -19.21 -13.61
N SER A 238 -0.88 -19.73 -14.68
CA SER A 238 -0.65 -21.18 -14.87
C SER A 238 0.79 -21.48 -15.28
N TYR A 239 1.10 -22.78 -15.41
CA TYR A 239 2.39 -23.33 -15.82
C TYR A 239 2.99 -22.79 -17.13
N SER A 240 2.23 -22.05 -17.95
CA SER A 240 2.67 -21.62 -19.29
C SER A 240 2.50 -20.12 -19.59
N ASN A 241 1.94 -19.32 -18.66
CA ASN A 241 1.76 -17.87 -18.84
C ASN A 241 2.44 -17.12 -17.72
#